data_AF-A0A848V4D8-F1
#
_entry.id   AF-A0A848V4D8-F1
#
_cell.length_a   1.000
_cell.length_b   1.000
_cell.length_c   1.000
_cell.angle_alpha   90.00
_cell.angle_beta   90.00
_cell.angle_gamma   90.00
#
_symmetry.space_group_name_H-M   'P 1'
#
loop_
_entity.id
_entity.type
_entity.pdbx_description
1 polymer ?
#
loop_
_entity_poly.entity_id
_entity_poly.type
_entity_poly.pdbx_seq_one_letter_code
_entity_poly.pdbx_strand_id
1 'polypeptide(L)'
;MKLKLILISCLIALSACSDSESINQNQGADKFDTSPPVNSAFTGHRKSVSATSELRPPERIVDATIIPKPGFTAWTSHLLLLSKSGKIYSTNTGFGEMTDIAEGPFSDIIGIPRGELPGLLLALDGNKQIRGFIENESGGFEPLDVYRFDEDLNGFCDQESPSDEHFYGIVNGAIQKIDLDISDKAITLTKYGDSVEDGVQSCHLNSKGQWTLVKHNGNNQSGASFVTNSYGTIKMTVSEQGIFANYDNVTYGLDIVPGLSISGIDDPSWIYTSSKNLGNTFNLGLTMIGGSENDRIVLISNDYLARNLFGKNTGSQ
;
A
#
# COMPACT_ATOMS: atom_id res chain seq x y z
N MET A 1 -52.28 -13.40 -22.85
CA MET A 1 -51.06 -13.72 -22.08
C MET A 1 -51.15 -13.01 -20.74
N LYS A 2 -51.29 -13.75 -19.63
CA LYS A 2 -51.38 -13.18 -18.27
C LYS A 2 -49.99 -13.28 -17.62
N LEU A 3 -49.43 -12.12 -17.29
CA LEU A 3 -48.16 -11.95 -16.57
C LEU A 3 -48.39 -12.33 -15.10
N LYS A 4 -47.69 -13.36 -14.60
CA LYS A 4 -47.68 -13.72 -13.17
C LYS A 4 -46.51 -13.00 -12.50
N LEU A 5 -46.86 -12.03 -11.66
CA LEU A 5 -45.95 -11.34 -10.74
C LEU A 5 -45.76 -12.24 -9.51
N ILE A 6 -44.53 -12.68 -9.26
CA ILE A 6 -44.17 -13.44 -8.05
C ILE A 6 -43.58 -12.46 -7.05
N LEU A 7 -44.34 -12.16 -6.00
CA LEU A 7 -43.89 -11.43 -4.80
C LEU A 7 -43.28 -12.44 -3.83
N ILE A 8 -41.99 -12.30 -3.54
CA ILE A 8 -41.29 -13.04 -2.50
C ILE A 8 -41.33 -12.18 -1.23
N SER A 9 -42.08 -12.64 -0.23
CA SER A 9 -42.11 -12.08 1.11
C SER A 9 -41.03 -12.74 1.97
N CYS A 10 -40.05 -11.96 2.44
CA CYS A 10 -39.11 -12.40 3.47
C CYS A 10 -39.82 -12.48 4.83
N LEU A 11 -39.90 -13.70 5.36
CA LEU A 11 -40.26 -14.00 6.73
C LEU A 11 -39.04 -13.70 7.62
N ILE A 12 -39.13 -12.71 8.51
CA ILE A 12 -38.15 -12.53 9.59
C ILE A 12 -38.66 -13.32 10.79
N ALA A 13 -38.02 -14.44 11.07
CA ALA A 13 -38.23 -15.20 12.30
C ALA A 13 -37.40 -14.55 13.42
N LEU A 14 -38.09 -13.93 14.38
CA LEU A 14 -37.57 -13.67 15.72
C LEU A 14 -37.60 -14.99 16.50
N SER A 15 -36.44 -15.55 16.81
CA SER A 15 -36.32 -16.58 17.84
C SER A 15 -35.29 -16.16 18.87
N ALA A 16 -35.80 -15.91 20.06
CA ALA A 16 -35.05 -15.80 21.30
C ALA A 16 -34.40 -17.14 21.67
N CYS A 17 -33.19 -17.05 22.21
CA CYS A 17 -32.49 -17.96 23.12
C CYS A 17 -31.18 -17.20 23.45
N SER A 18 -30.60 -17.17 24.63
CA SER A 18 -30.81 -17.84 25.90
C SER A 18 -29.81 -17.15 26.84
N ASP A 19 -30.12 -17.10 28.13
CA ASP A 19 -29.26 -16.54 29.17
C ASP A 19 -27.82 -17.07 29.09
N SER A 20 -26.84 -16.16 29.05
CA SER A 20 -25.43 -16.47 29.27
C SER A 20 -24.97 -15.82 30.56
N GLU A 21 -24.57 -16.66 31.50
CA GLU A 21 -24.04 -16.33 32.81
C GLU A 21 -22.93 -15.26 32.73
N SER A 22 -23.08 -14.21 33.54
CA SER A 22 -22.09 -13.17 33.73
C SER A 22 -20.88 -13.72 34.47
N ILE A 23 -19.85 -14.14 33.72
CA ILE A 23 -18.52 -14.34 34.29
C ILE A 23 -17.90 -12.95 34.47
N ASN A 24 -17.87 -12.51 35.73
CA ASN A 24 -17.08 -11.38 36.21
C ASN A 24 -15.58 -11.70 36.00
N GLN A 25 -15.04 -11.35 34.83
CA GLN A 25 -13.60 -11.15 34.67
C GLN A 25 -13.31 -9.66 34.84
N ASN A 26 -13.05 -9.27 36.09
CA ASN A 26 -12.15 -8.15 36.37
C ASN A 26 -10.74 -8.57 35.92
N GLN A 27 -10.49 -8.57 34.62
CA GLN A 27 -9.12 -8.39 34.13
C GLN A 27 -8.82 -6.90 34.30
N GLY A 28 -7.80 -6.62 35.10
CA GLY A 28 -7.32 -5.26 35.29
C GLY A 28 -7.13 -4.61 33.93
N ALA A 29 -7.61 -3.38 33.80
CA ALA A 29 -7.15 -2.51 32.73
C ALA A 29 -5.63 -2.41 32.89
N ASP A 30 -4.91 -3.26 32.16
CA ASP A 30 -3.51 -3.06 31.89
C ASP A 30 -3.42 -1.63 31.37
N LYS A 31 -2.72 -0.80 32.15
CA LYS A 31 -2.34 0.53 31.72
C LYS A 31 -1.56 0.31 30.44
N PHE A 32 -2.22 0.48 29.29
CA PHE A 32 -1.53 0.72 28.04
C PHE A 32 -0.52 1.81 28.36
N ASP A 33 0.76 1.44 28.33
CA ASP A 33 1.83 2.42 28.40
C ASP A 33 1.65 3.29 27.16
N THR A 34 1.03 4.45 27.38
CA THR A 34 0.70 5.42 26.34
C THR A 34 1.91 6.29 26.01
N SER A 35 3.05 6.01 26.63
CA SER A 35 4.31 6.66 26.33
C SER A 35 4.83 6.06 25.03
N PRO A 36 4.82 6.79 23.89
CA PRO A 36 5.47 6.28 22.69
C PRO A 36 6.95 6.03 23.01
N PRO A 37 7.57 4.96 22.48
CA PRO A 37 9.01 4.78 22.63
C PRO A 37 9.71 5.95 21.95
N VAL A 38 10.17 6.89 22.77
CA VAL A 38 10.86 8.08 22.30
C VAL A 38 12.26 7.66 21.86
N ASN A 39 12.44 7.47 20.56
CA ASN A 39 13.78 7.40 20.00
C ASN A 39 14.37 8.83 20.06
N SER A 40 15.14 9.08 21.13
CA SER A 40 15.53 10.40 21.64
C SER A 40 16.53 11.18 20.76
N ALA A 41 16.94 10.61 19.62
CA ALA A 41 17.97 11.19 18.75
C ALA A 41 17.46 12.33 17.84
N PHE A 42 16.15 12.36 17.51
CA PHE A 42 15.60 13.42 16.66
C PHE A 42 15.14 14.63 17.49
N THR A 43 15.78 15.78 17.28
CA THR A 43 15.50 17.04 17.99
C THR A 43 14.50 17.96 17.29
N GLY A 44 13.97 17.56 16.13
CA GLY A 44 13.00 18.36 15.38
C GLY A 44 11.56 18.23 15.91
N HIS A 45 10.62 18.86 15.21
CA HIS A 45 9.20 18.80 15.56
C HIS A 45 8.64 17.39 15.37
N ARG A 46 8.09 16.80 16.43
CA ARG A 46 7.35 15.53 16.36
C ARG A 46 5.84 15.79 16.27
N LYS A 47 5.15 14.94 15.50
CA LYS A 47 3.70 14.92 15.36
C LYS A 47 3.20 13.51 15.63
N SER A 48 2.08 13.41 16.34
CA SER A 48 1.44 12.13 16.64
C SER A 48 0.25 11.93 15.72
N VAL A 49 0.11 10.73 15.16
CA VAL A 49 -0.99 10.34 14.29
C VAL A 49 -1.49 8.97 14.74
N SER A 50 -2.79 8.84 14.96
CA SER A 50 -3.39 7.53 15.26
C SER A 50 -3.72 6.76 13.98
N ALA A 51 -3.62 5.44 14.05
CA ALA A 51 -4.07 4.57 12.96
C ALA A 51 -5.58 4.74 12.70
N THR A 52 -5.97 4.72 11.43
CA THR A 52 -7.38 4.76 11.01
C THR A 52 -7.98 3.37 10.91
N SER A 53 -7.18 2.39 10.48
CA SER A 53 -7.53 0.96 10.50
C SER A 53 -6.27 0.10 10.67
N GLU A 54 -6.45 -1.21 10.79
CA GLU A 54 -5.37 -2.18 10.79
C GLU A 54 -5.66 -3.38 9.88
N LEU A 55 -4.59 -3.97 9.36
CA LEU A 55 -4.58 -5.28 8.72
C LEU A 55 -3.65 -6.21 9.51
N ARG A 56 -4.03 -7.49 9.58
CA ARG A 56 -3.25 -8.55 10.21
C ARG A 56 -2.95 -9.63 9.18
N PRO A 57 -1.92 -9.44 8.35
CA PRO A 57 -1.48 -10.46 7.41
C PRO A 57 -1.05 -11.74 8.14
N PRO A 58 -1.04 -12.90 7.45
CA PRO A 58 -0.56 -14.16 8.04
C PRO A 58 0.93 -14.16 8.39
N GLU A 59 1.69 -13.23 7.84
CA GLU A 59 3.12 -13.03 8.06
C GLU A 59 3.53 -11.59 7.77
N ARG A 60 4.74 -11.23 8.21
CA ARG A 60 5.31 -9.90 8.03
C ARG A 60 5.35 -9.47 6.57
N ILE A 61 4.74 -8.33 6.30
CA ILE A 61 4.80 -7.63 5.00
C ILE A 61 6.04 -6.73 4.97
N VAL A 62 6.65 -6.63 3.79
CA VAL A 62 7.86 -5.81 3.53
C VAL A 62 7.66 -4.79 2.43
N ASP A 63 6.64 -4.98 1.59
CA ASP A 63 6.30 -4.07 0.52
C ASP A 63 4.81 -4.18 0.15
N ALA A 64 4.28 -3.16 -0.51
CA ALA A 64 2.90 -3.13 -0.95
C ALA A 64 2.72 -2.31 -2.21
N THR A 65 1.66 -2.60 -2.93
CA THR A 65 1.20 -1.80 -4.08
C THR A 65 -0.33 -1.83 -4.14
N ILE A 66 -0.91 -1.00 -5.00
CA ILE A 66 -2.37 -0.89 -5.15
C ILE A 66 -2.76 -0.93 -6.63
N ILE A 67 -3.82 -1.67 -6.93
CA ILE A 67 -4.54 -1.54 -8.20
C ILE A 67 -5.87 -0.83 -7.91
N PRO A 68 -5.95 0.50 -8.15
CA PRO A 68 -7.16 1.25 -7.88
C PRO A 68 -8.27 0.87 -8.86
N LYS A 69 -9.50 0.77 -8.35
CA LYS A 69 -10.72 0.61 -9.16
C LYS A 69 -11.37 1.97 -9.46
N PRO A 70 -11.91 2.17 -10.66
CA PRO A 70 -12.47 3.46 -11.05
C PRO A 70 -13.82 3.76 -10.35
N GLY A 71 -14.12 5.05 -10.21
CA GLY A 71 -15.46 5.52 -9.85
C GLY A 71 -15.99 5.04 -8.49
N PHE A 72 -17.24 4.57 -8.47
CA PHE A 72 -17.97 4.21 -7.24
C PHE A 72 -17.49 2.89 -6.62
N THR A 73 -16.75 2.06 -7.37
CA THR A 73 -16.18 0.80 -6.89
C THR A 73 -14.77 0.96 -6.33
N ALA A 74 -14.32 2.19 -6.07
CA ALA A 74 -12.99 2.45 -5.51
C ALA A 74 -12.70 1.67 -4.20
N TRP A 75 -13.73 1.32 -3.42
CA TRP A 75 -13.59 0.49 -2.21
C TRP A 75 -13.24 -0.99 -2.48
N THR A 76 -13.39 -1.46 -3.72
CA THR A 76 -12.94 -2.79 -4.18
C THR A 76 -11.54 -2.76 -4.78
N SER A 77 -10.79 -1.67 -4.60
CA SER A 77 -9.39 -1.59 -5.03
C SER A 77 -8.56 -2.67 -4.35
N HIS A 78 -7.64 -3.29 -5.10
CA HIS A 78 -6.75 -4.29 -4.55
C HIS A 78 -5.62 -3.63 -3.77
N LEU A 79 -5.49 -4.00 -2.51
CA LEU A 79 -4.27 -3.84 -1.74
C LEU A 79 -3.44 -5.11 -1.92
N LEU A 80 -2.31 -4.99 -2.59
CA LEU A 80 -1.41 -6.11 -2.87
C LEU A 80 -0.22 -6.01 -1.92
N LEU A 81 0.05 -7.09 -1.19
CA LEU A 81 1.01 -7.10 -0.09
C LEU A 81 2.08 -8.16 -0.37
N LEU A 82 3.36 -7.78 -0.34
CA LEU A 82 4.49 -8.70 -0.44
C LEU A 82 5.03 -9.02 0.94
N SER A 83 5.07 -10.30 1.27
CA SER A 83 5.63 -10.75 2.53
C SER A 83 7.14 -10.90 2.52
N LYS A 84 7.73 -10.96 3.71
CA LYS A 84 9.15 -11.21 3.90
C LYS A 84 9.60 -12.57 3.36
N SER A 85 8.71 -13.58 3.36
CA SER A 85 9.01 -14.88 2.77
C SER A 85 8.84 -14.91 1.24
N GLY A 86 8.31 -13.81 0.68
CA GLY A 86 8.08 -13.62 -0.74
C GLY A 86 6.68 -14.04 -1.20
N LYS A 87 5.71 -14.31 -0.32
CA LYS A 87 4.32 -14.54 -0.73
C LYS A 87 3.63 -13.23 -1.08
N ILE A 88 2.66 -13.30 -1.99
CA ILE A 88 1.83 -12.17 -2.39
C ILE A 88 0.40 -12.41 -1.95
N TYR A 89 -0.15 -11.44 -1.23
CA TYR A 89 -1.54 -11.42 -0.76
C TYR A 89 -2.32 -10.30 -1.44
N SER A 90 -3.62 -10.51 -1.61
CA SER A 90 -4.59 -9.49 -2.02
C SER A 90 -5.63 -9.28 -0.92
N THR A 91 -5.97 -8.03 -0.65
CA THR A 91 -7.14 -7.63 0.12
C THR A 91 -7.68 -6.31 -0.44
N ASN A 92 -8.59 -5.64 0.26
CA ASN A 92 -9.15 -4.36 -0.12
C ASN A 92 -9.28 -3.43 1.10
N THR A 93 -9.63 -2.17 0.86
CA THR A 93 -9.87 -1.18 1.92
C THR A 93 -11.17 -1.42 2.70
N GLY A 94 -11.99 -2.37 2.26
CA GLY A 94 -13.12 -2.93 3.01
C GLY A 94 -12.72 -3.97 4.07
N PHE A 95 -11.43 -4.29 4.19
CA PHE A 95 -10.89 -5.28 5.14
C PHE A 95 -11.45 -6.69 4.90
N GLY A 96 -11.65 -7.05 3.63
CA GLY A 96 -11.95 -8.43 3.26
C GLY A 96 -10.84 -9.40 3.68
N GLU A 97 -11.16 -10.69 3.74
CA GLU A 97 -10.17 -11.74 4.00
C GLU A 97 -9.01 -11.64 3.00
N MET A 98 -7.80 -11.82 3.49
CA MET A 98 -6.63 -11.85 2.62
C MET A 98 -6.65 -13.12 1.79
N THR A 99 -6.43 -12.97 0.48
CA THR A 99 -6.38 -14.07 -0.47
C THR A 99 -4.95 -14.23 -0.98
N ASP A 100 -4.46 -15.46 -0.98
CA ASP A 100 -3.16 -15.80 -1.55
C ASP A 100 -3.21 -15.64 -3.08
N ILE A 101 -2.26 -14.90 -3.65
CA ILE A 101 -2.10 -14.78 -5.11
C ILE A 101 -1.03 -15.76 -5.59
N ALA A 102 0.15 -15.72 -4.95
CA ALA A 102 1.29 -16.49 -5.39
C ALA A 102 2.30 -16.71 -4.25
N GLU A 103 3.04 -17.80 -4.35
CA GLU A 103 4.17 -18.11 -3.49
C GLU A 103 5.44 -18.16 -4.34
N GLY A 104 6.52 -17.56 -3.83
CA GLY A 104 7.82 -17.57 -4.49
C GLY A 104 8.80 -16.70 -3.70
N PRO A 105 10.09 -16.70 -4.03
CA PRO A 105 11.02 -15.74 -3.45
C PRO A 105 10.85 -14.37 -4.12
N PHE A 106 9.64 -13.80 -4.09
CA PHE A 106 9.39 -12.48 -4.65
C PHE A 106 10.07 -11.41 -3.79
N SER A 107 10.64 -10.41 -4.46
CA SER A 107 11.46 -9.37 -3.84
C SER A 107 10.90 -7.97 -4.03
N ASP A 108 10.00 -7.78 -5.00
CA ASP A 108 9.37 -6.51 -5.34
C ASP A 108 8.05 -6.77 -6.09
N ILE A 109 7.08 -5.87 -5.98
CA ILE A 109 5.78 -5.94 -6.67
C ILE A 109 5.32 -4.58 -7.17
N ILE A 110 4.64 -4.56 -8.32
CA ILE A 110 3.95 -3.36 -8.81
C ILE A 110 2.56 -3.71 -9.34
N GLY A 111 1.62 -2.81 -9.06
CA GLY A 111 0.23 -2.90 -9.50
C GLY A 111 0.02 -1.93 -10.66
N ILE A 112 -0.44 -2.45 -11.78
CA ILE A 112 -0.69 -1.71 -13.01
C ILE A 112 -2.21 -1.59 -13.20
N PRO A 113 -2.82 -0.41 -12.94
CA PRO A 113 -4.23 -0.18 -13.22
C PRO A 113 -4.49 -0.15 -14.72
N ARG A 114 -5.59 -0.76 -15.16
CA ARG A 114 -5.98 -0.85 -16.57
C ARG A 114 -7.38 -0.27 -16.84
N GLY A 115 -7.76 0.74 -16.06
CA GLY A 115 -9.07 1.38 -16.15
C GLY A 115 -10.21 0.39 -15.86
N GLU A 116 -11.01 0.09 -16.87
CA GLU A 116 -12.11 -0.89 -16.80
C GLU A 116 -11.66 -2.32 -17.16
N LEU A 117 -10.42 -2.50 -17.62
CA LEU A 117 -9.84 -3.82 -17.89
C LEU A 117 -9.32 -4.46 -16.60
N PRO A 118 -9.16 -5.80 -16.58
CA PRO A 118 -8.62 -6.50 -15.42
C PRO A 118 -7.24 -5.97 -15.03
N GLY A 119 -7.04 -5.76 -13.73
CA GLY A 119 -5.78 -5.26 -13.18
C GLY A 119 -4.61 -6.20 -13.46
N LEU A 120 -3.41 -5.64 -13.60
CA LEU A 120 -2.20 -6.43 -13.77
C LEU A 120 -1.29 -6.24 -12.55
N LEU A 121 -0.80 -7.34 -12.00
CA LEU A 121 0.25 -7.38 -11.00
C LEU A 121 1.52 -7.93 -11.66
N LEU A 122 2.64 -7.23 -11.48
CA LEU A 122 3.96 -7.72 -11.81
C LEU A 122 4.75 -7.96 -10.53
N ALA A 123 5.51 -9.05 -10.48
CA ALA A 123 6.37 -9.39 -9.35
C ALA A 123 7.77 -9.72 -9.84
N LEU A 124 8.78 -9.36 -9.04
CA LEU A 124 10.18 -9.67 -9.31
C LEU A 124 10.60 -10.88 -8.47
N ASP A 125 10.94 -12.00 -9.12
CA ASP A 125 11.38 -13.20 -8.41
C ASP A 125 12.85 -13.11 -7.94
N GLY A 126 13.31 -14.09 -7.16
CA GLY A 126 14.66 -14.13 -6.63
C GLY A 126 15.78 -14.24 -7.68
N ASN A 127 15.43 -14.54 -8.94
CA ASN A 127 16.34 -14.51 -10.09
C ASN A 127 16.22 -13.21 -10.89
N LYS A 128 15.57 -12.18 -10.33
CA LYS A 128 15.27 -10.91 -10.97
C LYS A 128 14.45 -11.04 -12.26
N GLN A 129 13.67 -12.11 -12.38
CA GLN A 129 12.77 -12.30 -13.51
C GLN A 129 11.38 -11.78 -13.16
N ILE A 130 10.73 -11.16 -14.13
CA ILE A 130 9.36 -10.66 -13.95
C ILE A 130 8.37 -11.82 -14.09
N ARG A 131 7.43 -11.91 -13.16
CA ARG A 131 6.23 -12.75 -13.23
C ARG A 131 5.01 -11.84 -13.35
N GLY A 132 4.07 -12.22 -14.20
CA GLY A 132 2.82 -11.49 -14.41
C GLY A 132 1.65 -12.24 -13.81
N PHE A 133 0.70 -11.49 -13.27
CA PHE A 133 -0.58 -12.01 -12.80
C PHE A 133 -1.69 -11.05 -13.22
N ILE A 134 -2.76 -11.57 -13.80
CA ILE A 134 -3.92 -10.76 -14.21
C ILE A 134 -5.12 -11.06 -13.33
N GLU A 135 -5.87 -10.02 -13.03
CA GLU A 135 -7.12 -10.16 -12.31
C GLU A 135 -8.13 -10.98 -13.11
N ASN A 136 -8.86 -11.87 -12.44
CA ASN A 136 -9.93 -12.67 -13.05
C ASN A 136 -11.32 -12.14 -12.64
N GLU A 137 -12.38 -12.72 -13.21
CA GLU A 137 -13.77 -12.29 -12.95
C GLU A 137 -14.20 -12.40 -11.48
N SER A 138 -13.54 -13.24 -10.67
CA SER A 138 -13.80 -13.36 -9.24
C SER A 138 -13.05 -12.34 -8.37
N GLY A 139 -12.24 -11.46 -8.98
CA GLY A 139 -11.35 -10.53 -8.26
C GLY A 139 -10.10 -11.21 -7.68
N GLY A 140 -9.84 -12.46 -8.06
CA GLY A 140 -8.57 -13.14 -7.80
C GLY A 140 -7.56 -12.82 -8.89
N PHE A 141 -6.37 -13.42 -8.81
CA PHE A 141 -5.32 -13.26 -9.82
C PHE A 141 -4.89 -14.60 -10.38
N GLU A 142 -4.65 -14.67 -11.68
CA GLU A 142 -4.13 -15.84 -12.38
C GLU A 142 -2.80 -15.52 -13.07
N PRO A 143 -1.86 -16.47 -13.16
CA PRO A 143 -0.56 -16.23 -13.75
C PRO A 143 -0.66 -15.97 -15.25
N LEU A 144 0.19 -15.05 -15.75
CA LEU A 144 0.42 -14.78 -17.16
C LEU A 144 1.85 -15.13 -17.54
N ASP A 145 2.04 -15.66 -18.74
CA ASP A 145 3.36 -15.86 -19.31
C ASP A 145 4.03 -14.50 -19.55
N VAL A 146 5.31 -14.36 -19.20
CA VAL A 146 6.07 -13.13 -19.47
C VAL A 146 7.15 -13.44 -20.49
N TYR A 147 7.04 -12.84 -21.67
CA TYR A 147 8.03 -12.98 -22.72
C TYR A 147 9.19 -12.01 -22.49
N ARG A 148 10.32 -12.65 -22.14
CA ARG A 148 11.69 -12.16 -21.96
C ARG A 148 11.89 -10.64 -21.93
N PHE A 149 12.21 -10.18 -20.73
CA PHE A 149 13.04 -9.02 -20.50
C PHE A 149 14.47 -9.52 -20.24
N ASP A 150 15.38 -9.36 -21.20
CA ASP A 150 16.73 -9.95 -21.16
C ASP A 150 17.71 -9.18 -20.24
N GLU A 151 17.22 -8.25 -19.41
CA GLU A 151 18.03 -7.44 -18.49
C GLU A 151 17.67 -7.72 -17.02
N ASP A 152 18.65 -7.58 -16.14
CA ASP A 152 18.47 -7.69 -14.69
C ASP A 152 17.66 -6.50 -14.17
N LEU A 153 16.38 -6.72 -13.86
CA LEU A 153 15.57 -5.74 -13.14
C LEU A 153 15.89 -5.83 -11.64
N ASN A 154 16.32 -4.73 -11.04
CA ASN A 154 16.64 -4.63 -9.61
C ASN A 154 15.43 -4.22 -8.75
N GLY A 155 14.40 -3.64 -9.35
CA GLY A 155 13.17 -3.23 -8.67
C GLY A 155 12.27 -2.37 -9.55
N PHE A 156 11.04 -2.15 -9.09
CA PHE A 156 10.06 -1.28 -9.72
C PHE A 156 10.15 0.14 -9.17
N CYS A 157 9.87 1.13 -10.01
CA CYS A 157 9.65 2.50 -9.54
C CYS A 157 8.18 2.70 -9.17
N ASP A 158 7.94 3.36 -8.05
CA ASP A 158 6.60 3.81 -7.69
C ASP A 158 6.15 4.94 -8.64
N GLN A 159 4.87 4.96 -8.98
CA GLN A 159 4.29 5.92 -9.92
C GLN A 159 2.96 6.42 -9.40
N GLU A 160 2.84 7.74 -9.22
CA GLU A 160 1.58 8.34 -8.78
C GLU A 160 0.47 8.17 -9.83
N SER A 161 0.85 8.15 -11.11
CA SER A 161 -0.05 7.94 -12.24
C SER A 161 0.52 6.84 -13.14
N PRO A 162 0.35 5.55 -12.76
CA PRO A 162 0.83 4.46 -13.59
C PRO A 162 0.02 4.40 -14.89
N SER A 163 0.70 3.99 -15.96
CA SER A 163 0.12 3.72 -17.27
C SER A 163 -0.08 2.21 -17.42
N ASP A 164 -1.09 1.80 -18.18
CA ASP A 164 -1.28 0.41 -18.60
C ASP A 164 -0.36 0.00 -19.76
N GLU A 165 0.28 0.97 -20.41
CA GLU A 165 1.18 0.74 -21.55
C GLU A 165 2.65 0.69 -21.15
N HIS A 166 3.02 1.14 -19.94
CA HIS A 166 4.40 1.13 -19.50
C HIS A 166 4.53 1.29 -17.99
N PHE A 167 5.66 0.82 -17.47
CA PHE A 167 6.13 1.11 -16.12
C PHE A 167 7.57 1.58 -16.15
N TYR A 168 8.09 2.00 -15.00
CA TYR A 168 9.51 2.29 -14.84
C TYR A 168 10.14 1.30 -13.88
N GLY A 169 11.35 0.86 -14.21
CA GLY A 169 12.10 -0.10 -13.44
C GLY A 169 13.55 0.31 -13.30
N ILE A 170 14.22 -0.19 -12.27
CA ILE A 170 15.65 0.01 -12.06
C ILE A 170 16.39 -1.15 -12.71
N VAL A 171 17.15 -0.87 -13.76
CA VAL A 171 17.88 -1.87 -14.53
C VAL A 171 19.36 -1.50 -14.51
N ASN A 172 20.21 -2.37 -13.96
CA ASN A 172 21.63 -2.07 -13.75
C ASN A 172 21.87 -0.75 -12.98
N GLY A 173 21.01 -0.43 -12.03
CA GLY A 173 21.07 0.81 -11.23
C GLY A 173 20.60 2.07 -11.96
N ALA A 174 20.09 1.94 -13.18
CA ALA A 174 19.55 3.02 -14.00
C ALA A 174 18.02 2.93 -14.07
N ILE A 175 17.32 4.07 -14.06
CA ILE A 175 15.87 4.07 -14.31
C ILE A 175 15.62 3.90 -15.81
N GLN A 176 14.81 2.91 -16.16
CA GLN A 176 14.42 2.58 -17.52
C GLN A 176 12.90 2.57 -17.64
N LYS A 177 12.40 3.09 -18.76
CA LYS A 177 11.00 2.91 -19.16
C LYS A 177 10.86 1.54 -19.84
N ILE A 178 9.86 0.78 -19.42
CA ILE A 178 9.58 -0.56 -19.94
C ILE A 178 8.14 -0.55 -20.44
N ASP A 179 7.98 -0.66 -21.76
CA ASP A 179 6.68 -0.75 -22.41
C ASP A 179 6.08 -2.15 -22.20
N LEU A 180 4.77 -2.16 -21.97
CA LEU A 180 3.92 -3.31 -21.70
C LEU A 180 3.00 -3.56 -22.88
N ASP A 181 3.10 -4.73 -23.50
CA ASP A 181 2.07 -5.24 -24.41
C ASP A 181 1.41 -6.47 -23.77
N ILE A 182 0.12 -6.35 -23.48
CA ILE A 182 -0.64 -7.32 -22.71
C ILE A 182 -1.67 -7.98 -23.63
N SER A 183 -1.47 -9.27 -23.87
CA SER A 183 -2.43 -10.15 -24.53
C SER A 183 -3.18 -11.02 -23.50
N ASP A 184 -4.19 -11.75 -23.95
CA ASP A 184 -5.00 -12.63 -23.09
C ASP A 184 -4.20 -13.68 -22.30
N LYS A 185 -2.99 -14.03 -22.76
CA LYS A 185 -2.18 -15.11 -22.17
C LYS A 185 -0.77 -14.71 -21.80
N ALA A 186 -0.31 -13.56 -22.28
CA ALA A 186 1.08 -13.19 -22.12
C ALA A 186 1.31 -11.69 -22.10
N ILE A 187 2.41 -11.33 -21.44
CA ILE A 187 2.96 -9.99 -21.36
C ILE A 187 4.25 -9.98 -22.17
N THR A 188 4.37 -9.04 -23.10
CA THR A 188 5.62 -8.76 -23.80
C THR A 188 6.19 -7.47 -23.26
N LEU A 189 7.49 -7.48 -22.95
CA LEU A 189 8.18 -6.36 -22.33
C LEU A 189 9.21 -5.80 -23.29
N THR A 190 9.13 -4.50 -23.60
CA THR A 190 10.09 -3.84 -24.48
C THR A 190 10.71 -2.65 -23.75
N LYS A 191 12.03 -2.65 -23.62
CA LYS A 191 12.75 -1.50 -23.08
C LYS A 191 12.69 -0.34 -24.07
N TYR A 192 12.42 0.87 -23.57
CA TYR A 192 12.33 2.07 -24.39
C TYR A 192 13.16 3.22 -23.81
N GLY A 193 13.97 3.85 -24.67
CA GLY A 193 14.65 5.12 -24.38
C GLY A 193 16.00 5.00 -23.65
N ASP A 194 16.58 6.16 -23.37
CA ASP A 194 17.82 6.32 -22.62
C ASP A 194 17.57 6.24 -21.11
N SER A 195 18.63 5.89 -20.35
CA SER A 195 18.61 5.97 -18.88
C SER A 195 18.17 7.35 -18.43
N VAL A 196 17.23 7.40 -17.48
CA VAL A 196 16.83 8.68 -16.87
C VAL A 196 17.88 9.15 -15.85
N GLU A 197 18.41 8.23 -15.04
CA GLU A 197 19.40 8.51 -14.00
C GLU A 197 20.07 7.21 -13.52
N ASP A 198 21.36 7.27 -13.16
CA ASP A 198 22.15 6.14 -12.62
C ASP A 198 22.33 6.19 -11.09
N GLY A 199 22.68 5.04 -10.51
CA GLY A 199 22.97 4.88 -9.07
C GLY A 199 21.72 4.94 -8.17
N VAL A 200 20.57 4.56 -8.74
CA VAL A 200 19.26 4.62 -8.08
C VAL A 200 18.98 3.31 -7.33
N GLN A 201 18.56 3.42 -6.07
CA GLN A 201 18.10 2.30 -5.25
C GLN A 201 16.57 2.22 -5.19
N SER A 202 15.90 3.38 -5.10
CA SER A 202 14.46 3.48 -5.25
C SER A 202 14.09 4.79 -5.95
N CYS A 203 12.93 4.78 -6.58
CA CYS A 203 12.46 5.84 -7.46
C CYS A 203 10.95 6.02 -7.30
N HIS A 204 10.51 7.27 -7.37
CA HIS A 204 9.12 7.63 -7.44
C HIS A 204 8.92 8.71 -8.52
N LEU A 205 7.95 8.48 -9.41
CA LEU A 205 7.53 9.45 -10.42
C LEU A 205 6.19 10.06 -10.01
N ASN A 206 6.18 11.37 -9.71
CA ASN A 206 4.96 12.06 -9.35
C ASN A 206 4.08 12.37 -10.58
N SER A 207 2.84 12.80 -10.33
CA SER A 207 1.87 13.18 -11.37
C SER A 207 2.30 14.35 -12.28
N LYS A 208 3.36 15.08 -11.92
CA LYS A 208 3.95 16.18 -12.72
C LYS A 208 5.15 15.72 -13.57
N GLY A 209 5.48 14.43 -13.56
CA GLY A 209 6.63 13.89 -14.29
C GLY A 209 7.98 14.18 -13.60
N GLN A 210 7.98 14.51 -12.31
CA GLN A 210 9.21 14.78 -11.56
C GLN A 210 9.63 13.54 -10.78
N TRP A 211 10.90 13.19 -10.91
CA TRP A 211 11.52 12.09 -10.19
C TRP A 211 11.94 12.49 -8.79
N THR A 212 11.63 11.63 -7.82
CA THR A 212 12.33 11.62 -6.55
C THR A 212 13.07 10.31 -6.37
N LEU A 213 14.35 10.42 -6.07
CA LEU A 213 15.29 9.30 -6.09
C LEU A 213 15.89 9.09 -4.71
N VAL A 214 16.06 7.83 -4.32
CA VAL A 214 16.95 7.43 -3.24
C VAL A 214 18.17 6.80 -3.88
N LYS A 215 19.33 7.44 -3.71
CA LYS A 215 20.62 6.93 -4.19
C LYS A 215 21.33 6.18 -3.07
N HIS A 216 22.14 5.21 -3.47
CA HIS A 216 22.90 4.36 -2.55
C HIS A 216 23.99 5.18 -1.83
N ASN A 217 23.65 5.83 -0.72
CA ASN A 217 24.57 6.68 0.04
C ASN A 217 25.16 5.99 1.29
N GLY A 218 25.05 4.66 1.39
CA GLY A 218 25.59 3.88 2.51
C GLY A 218 24.85 4.04 3.84
N ASN A 219 23.77 4.84 3.88
CA ASN A 219 22.90 4.98 5.04
C ASN A 219 21.69 4.05 4.88
N ASN A 220 21.40 3.24 5.91
CA ASN A 220 20.31 2.28 5.98
C ASN A 220 18.92 2.97 5.96
N GLN A 221 18.47 3.45 4.80
CA GLN A 221 17.06 3.83 4.61
C GLN A 221 16.28 2.57 4.24
N SER A 222 15.31 2.20 5.09
CA SER A 222 14.51 0.97 4.92
C SER A 222 13.32 1.17 3.98
N GLY A 223 12.88 2.41 3.75
CA GLY A 223 11.81 2.71 2.80
C GLY A 223 11.54 4.20 2.63
N ALA A 224 11.05 4.56 1.45
CA ALA A 224 10.57 5.91 1.13
C ALA A 224 9.31 5.81 0.27
N SER A 225 8.33 6.67 0.54
CA SER A 225 7.12 6.76 -0.26
C SER A 225 6.62 8.21 -0.31
N PHE A 226 5.76 8.51 -1.27
CA PHE A 226 5.35 9.87 -1.59
C PHE A 226 3.85 9.98 -1.72
N VAL A 227 3.27 10.92 -0.97
CA VAL A 227 1.87 11.28 -1.12
C VAL A 227 1.78 12.71 -1.64
N THR A 228 1.12 12.89 -2.78
CA THR A 228 0.72 14.22 -3.25
C THR A 228 -0.77 14.41 -2.99
N ASN A 229 -1.12 15.54 -2.39
CA ASN A 229 -2.50 15.93 -2.14
C ASN A 229 -2.67 17.45 -2.32
N SER A 230 -3.83 17.99 -1.94
CA SER A 230 -4.13 19.43 -2.03
C SER A 230 -3.22 20.31 -1.18
N TYR A 231 -2.50 19.74 -0.20
CA TYR A 231 -1.50 20.45 0.60
C TYR A 231 -0.13 20.48 -0.09
N GLY A 232 0.18 19.48 -0.93
CA GLY A 232 1.45 19.38 -1.66
C GLY A 232 1.97 17.95 -1.68
N THR A 233 3.24 17.77 -2.02
CA THR A 233 3.91 16.47 -1.97
C THR A 233 4.61 16.31 -0.62
N ILE A 234 4.30 15.23 0.08
CA ILE A 234 4.92 14.82 1.33
C ILE A 234 5.80 13.62 1.02
N LYS A 235 7.10 13.75 1.29
CA LYS A 235 8.02 12.62 1.25
C LYS A 235 8.02 11.95 2.62
N MET A 236 7.61 10.70 2.67
CA MET A 236 7.62 9.87 3.87
C MET A 236 8.82 8.94 3.81
N THR A 237 9.58 8.83 4.90
CA THR A 237 10.73 7.92 4.99
C THR A 237 10.71 7.14 6.30
N VAL A 238 11.11 5.88 6.26
CA VAL A 238 11.30 5.03 7.42
C VAL A 238 12.79 4.73 7.60
N SER A 239 13.26 4.79 8.84
CA SER A 239 14.62 4.44 9.24
C SER A 239 14.61 3.86 10.66
N GLU A 240 15.78 3.44 11.15
CA GLU A 240 15.97 2.99 12.53
C GLU A 240 15.52 4.02 13.59
N GLN A 241 15.48 5.32 13.24
CA GLN A 241 15.03 6.39 14.15
C GLN A 241 13.51 6.61 14.15
N GLY A 242 12.76 5.91 13.29
CA GLY A 242 11.32 6.03 13.13
C GLY A 242 10.91 6.59 11.76
N ILE A 243 9.71 7.16 11.72
CA ILE A 243 9.09 7.71 10.50
C ILE A 243 9.32 9.21 10.43
N PHE A 244 9.64 9.71 9.24
CA PHE A 244 9.81 11.13 8.98
C PHE A 244 8.95 11.56 7.80
N ALA A 245 8.27 12.70 7.96
CA ALA A 245 7.55 13.37 6.88
C ALA A 245 8.28 14.66 6.52
N ASN A 246 8.73 14.78 5.28
CA ASN A 246 9.30 16.00 4.74
C ASN A 246 8.28 16.71 3.85
N TYR A 247 7.99 17.96 4.18
CA TYR A 247 7.07 18.83 3.44
C TYR A 247 7.62 20.26 3.45
N ASP A 248 7.71 20.88 2.26
CA ASP A 248 8.20 22.24 2.08
C ASP A 248 9.54 22.51 2.80
N ASN A 249 10.48 21.58 2.65
CA ASN A 249 11.79 21.58 3.31
C ASN A 249 11.77 21.51 4.85
N VAL A 250 10.62 21.24 5.46
CA VAL A 250 10.48 20.98 6.89
C VAL A 250 10.32 19.48 7.12
N THR A 251 11.18 18.91 7.96
CA THR A 251 11.09 17.50 8.39
C THR A 251 10.40 17.41 9.74
N TYR A 252 9.35 16.60 9.80
CA TYR A 252 8.64 16.23 11.01
C TYR A 252 8.96 14.78 11.36
N GLY A 253 9.23 14.50 12.64
CA GLY A 253 9.17 13.14 13.16
C GLY A 253 7.71 12.74 13.32
N LEU A 254 7.37 11.51 12.96
CA LEU A 254 6.01 10.98 13.06
C LEU A 254 5.96 9.83 14.06
N ASP A 255 5.11 10.02 15.09
CA ASP A 255 4.77 9.00 16.06
C ASP A 255 3.43 8.37 15.70
N ILE A 256 3.40 7.06 15.46
CA ILE A 256 2.15 6.32 15.28
C ILE A 256 1.67 5.89 16.65
N VAL A 257 0.75 6.67 17.21
CA VAL A 257 0.29 6.49 18.59
C VAL A 257 -0.96 5.60 18.65
N PRO A 258 -1.21 4.93 19.79
CA PRO A 258 -2.47 4.21 20.00
C PRO A 258 -3.70 5.10 19.78
N GLY A 259 -4.68 4.59 19.04
CA GLY A 259 -6.03 5.13 18.94
C GLY A 259 -6.99 4.47 19.94
N LEU A 260 -8.30 4.62 19.71
CA LEU A 260 -9.33 4.05 20.60
C LEU A 260 -9.33 2.51 20.62
N SER A 261 -9.02 1.87 19.50
CA SER A 261 -9.10 0.41 19.34
C SER A 261 -7.93 -0.19 18.56
N ILE A 262 -6.97 0.63 18.17
CA ILE A 262 -5.85 0.24 17.30
C ILE A 262 -4.57 0.72 17.97
N SER A 263 -3.66 -0.21 18.24
CA SER A 263 -2.37 0.12 18.88
C SER A 263 -1.51 1.04 17.99
N GLY A 264 -0.49 1.67 18.56
CA GLY A 264 0.52 2.39 17.78
C GLY A 264 1.42 1.45 16.97
N ILE A 265 2.42 2.01 16.28
CA ILE A 265 3.59 1.27 15.78
C ILE A 265 4.83 1.93 16.36
N ASP A 266 5.63 1.14 17.07
CA ASP A 266 6.89 1.55 17.70
C ASP A 266 8.13 1.19 16.87
N ASP A 267 8.01 0.21 15.99
CA ASP A 267 9.12 -0.38 15.23
C ASP A 267 8.91 -0.35 13.70
N PRO A 268 8.57 0.81 13.10
CA PRO A 268 8.22 0.88 11.69
C PRO A 268 9.38 0.41 10.82
N SER A 269 9.11 -0.49 9.88
CA SER A 269 10.15 -1.08 9.01
C SER A 269 9.98 -0.76 7.53
N TRP A 270 8.75 -0.51 7.09
CA TRP A 270 8.44 -0.09 5.72
C TRP A 270 7.24 0.87 5.72
N ILE A 271 7.11 1.61 4.63
CA ILE A 271 5.99 2.53 4.40
C ILE A 271 5.62 2.51 2.93
N TYR A 272 4.32 2.51 2.66
CA TYR A 272 3.76 2.72 1.34
C TYR A 272 2.68 3.79 1.42
N THR A 273 2.61 4.65 0.40
CA THR A 273 1.59 5.69 0.32
C THR A 273 1.03 5.74 -1.09
N SER A 274 -0.27 6.02 -1.20
CA SER A 274 -0.93 6.22 -2.48
C SER A 274 -1.92 7.36 -2.36
N SER A 275 -1.92 8.29 -3.33
CA SER A 275 -2.90 9.38 -3.43
C SER A 275 -4.20 8.97 -4.14
N LYS A 276 -4.33 7.70 -4.55
CA LYS A 276 -5.49 7.20 -5.28
C LYS A 276 -6.74 7.17 -4.40
N ASN A 277 -7.91 7.43 -4.99
CA ASN A 277 -9.18 7.23 -4.31
C ASN A 277 -9.43 5.73 -4.12
N LEU A 278 -9.53 5.29 -2.87
CA LEU A 278 -9.81 3.88 -2.50
C LEU A 278 -11.15 3.72 -1.75
N GLY A 279 -12.05 4.69 -1.93
CA GLY A 279 -13.39 4.72 -1.33
C GLY A 279 -13.40 5.09 0.16
N ASN A 280 -14.61 5.39 0.66
CA ASN A 280 -14.91 5.67 2.07
C ASN A 280 -13.87 6.58 2.75
N THR A 281 -13.21 6.06 3.79
CA THR A 281 -12.21 6.74 4.62
C THR A 281 -10.91 7.06 3.88
N PHE A 282 -10.64 6.39 2.77
CA PHE A 282 -9.41 6.49 1.96
C PHE A 282 -9.69 7.13 0.60
N ASN A 283 -10.71 7.99 0.51
CA ASN A 283 -11.08 8.68 -0.72
C ASN A 283 -10.02 9.67 -1.23
N LEU A 284 -9.12 10.12 -0.35
CA LEU A 284 -7.94 10.95 -0.67
C LEU A 284 -6.63 10.17 -0.57
N GLY A 285 -6.71 8.84 -0.59
CA GLY A 285 -5.57 7.96 -0.49
C GLY A 285 -5.31 7.41 0.91
N LEU A 286 -4.28 6.58 0.96
CA LEU A 286 -3.91 5.75 2.08
C LEU A 286 -2.39 5.78 2.28
N THR A 287 -1.98 5.75 3.55
CA THR A 287 -0.63 5.45 4.00
C THR A 287 -0.67 4.13 4.78
N MET A 288 0.14 3.16 4.36
CA MET A 288 0.35 1.87 5.03
C MET A 288 1.72 1.86 5.70
N ILE A 289 1.77 1.42 6.96
CA ILE A 289 3.00 1.30 7.72
C ILE A 289 2.99 -0.07 8.40
N GLY A 290 4.06 -0.85 8.25
CA GLY A 290 4.22 -2.12 8.95
C GLY A 290 5.40 -2.13 9.90
N GLY A 291 5.28 -2.89 10.98
CA GLY A 291 6.34 -3.08 11.98
C GLY A 291 7.46 -3.99 11.51
N SER A 292 8.52 -4.08 12.29
CA SER A 292 9.65 -4.99 12.06
C SER A 292 9.45 -6.37 12.67
N GLU A 293 8.75 -6.45 13.81
CA GLU A 293 8.59 -7.68 14.58
C GLU A 293 7.14 -8.20 14.61
N ASN A 294 6.20 -7.44 14.04
CA ASN A 294 4.79 -7.80 14.04
C ASN A 294 4.22 -8.00 12.61
N ASP A 295 3.30 -8.95 12.50
CA ASP A 295 2.53 -9.23 11.28
C ASP A 295 1.34 -8.26 11.20
N ARG A 296 1.62 -6.96 11.33
CA ARG A 296 0.60 -5.92 11.46
C ARG A 296 0.92 -4.72 10.59
N ILE A 297 -0.12 -4.21 9.96
CA ILE A 297 -0.06 -3.01 9.13
C ILE A 297 -1.10 -2.04 9.69
N VAL A 298 -0.70 -0.80 9.95
CA VAL A 298 -1.65 0.28 10.20
C VAL A 298 -1.92 1.05 8.93
N LEU A 299 -3.17 1.43 8.77
CA LEU A 299 -3.68 2.18 7.64
C LEU A 299 -4.07 3.56 8.14
N ILE A 300 -3.58 4.61 7.49
CA ILE A 300 -3.84 6.00 7.83
C ILE A 300 -4.42 6.70 6.61
N SER A 301 -5.59 7.32 6.74
CA SER A 301 -6.12 8.18 5.66
C SER A 301 -5.19 9.35 5.41
N ASN A 302 -4.84 9.61 4.15
CA ASN A 302 -3.92 10.69 3.80
C ASN A 302 -4.47 12.08 4.16
N ASP A 303 -5.80 12.26 4.17
CA ASP A 303 -6.43 13.49 4.63
C ASP A 303 -6.20 13.70 6.13
N TYR A 304 -6.43 12.65 6.93
CA TYR A 304 -6.17 12.68 8.36
C TYR A 304 -4.68 12.93 8.66
N LEU A 305 -3.78 12.26 7.94
CA LEU A 305 -2.34 12.48 8.05
C LEU A 305 -1.97 13.95 7.78
N ALA A 306 -2.45 14.52 6.66
CA ALA A 306 -2.15 15.90 6.28
C ALA A 306 -2.69 16.92 7.30
N ARG A 307 -3.91 16.72 7.83
CA ARG A 307 -4.49 17.61 8.85
C ARG A 307 -3.64 17.62 10.13
N ASN A 308 -3.14 16.47 10.58
CA ASN A 308 -2.29 16.39 11.77
C ASN A 308 -0.90 16.99 11.55
N LEU A 309 -0.34 16.83 10.35
CA LEU A 309 0.94 17.43 9.99
C LEU A 309 0.85 18.96 9.90
N PHE A 310 -0.17 19.48 9.22
CA PHE A 310 -0.22 20.90 8.84
C PHE A 310 -1.14 21.77 9.70
N GLY A 311 -1.95 21.17 10.58
CA GLY A 311 -2.84 21.90 11.49
C GLY A 311 -3.93 22.72 10.79
N LYS A 312 -4.17 22.50 9.50
CA LYS A 312 -5.25 23.16 8.75
C LYS A 312 -6.53 22.37 8.93
N ASN A 313 -7.49 22.91 9.68
CA ASN A 313 -8.89 22.50 9.57
C ASN A 313 -9.38 22.88 8.17
N THR A 314 -9.38 21.93 7.24
CA THR A 314 -10.21 22.04 6.03
C THR A 314 -11.65 21.86 6.46
N GLY A 315 -12.27 22.94 6.92
CA GLY A 315 -13.71 23.06 6.83
C GLY A 315 -14.10 22.74 5.39
N SER A 316 -14.96 21.75 5.22
CA SER A 316 -15.58 21.36 3.95
C SER A 316 -15.97 22.60 3.15
N GLN A 317 -15.37 22.78 1.98
CA GLN A 317 -16.01 23.55 0.91
C GLN A 317 -16.92 22.63 0.12
#